data_AF-A0A699RLW2-F1
#
_entry.id   AF-A0A699RLW2-F1
#
_cell.length_a   1.000
_cell.length_b   1.000
_cell.length_c   1.000
_cell.angle_alpha   90.00
_cell.angle_beta   90.00
_cell.angle_gamma   90.00
#
_symmetry.space_group_name_H-M   'P 1'
#
loop_
_entity.id
_entity.type
_entity.pdbx_description
1 polymer ?
#
loop_
_entity_poly.entity_id
_entity_poly.type
_entity_poly.pdbx_seq_one_letter_code
_entity_poly.pdbx_strand_id
1 'polypeptide(L)'
;FQRDTVSSPESAPTFAELFEINDLKGQVQENDTVILKLRETLNSLSGDVKERKTYKQLYDLIKSSCVQSKEQCDDLINKVNLNSVEVSDLNASLQEKVLVITALKDQLNKFKGKAVLTEAASLNPIETELLQVDVAPLVPKLRKNRTAHTDYIRHTQEEAATLREIVESERLLSPLNTSLDYACKYTRRIQELLMILQQTCPSITNLGTKLVAVTPKNKIKQIRLTAQNTK
;
A
#
# COMPACT_ATOMS: atom_id res chain seq x y z
N PHE A 1 8.68 -43.45 21.25
CA PHE A 1 7.99 -42.34 20.54
C PHE A 1 8.92 -41.16 20.47
N GLN A 2 9.57 -40.99 19.32
CA GLN A 2 10.49 -39.90 19.02
C GLN A 2 9.61 -38.78 18.43
N ARG A 3 9.57 -37.62 19.10
CA ARG A 3 8.81 -36.45 18.61
C ARG A 3 9.72 -35.71 17.64
N ASP A 4 9.42 -35.87 16.35
CA ASP A 4 9.98 -35.01 15.31
C ASP A 4 9.30 -33.64 15.41
N THR A 5 10.03 -32.67 15.94
CA THR A 5 9.66 -31.26 15.92
C THR A 5 9.81 -30.77 14.48
N VAL A 6 8.71 -30.78 13.71
CA VAL A 6 8.64 -30.16 12.39
C VAL A 6 8.74 -28.65 12.59
N SER A 7 9.91 -28.10 12.28
CA SER A 7 10.14 -26.66 12.21
C SER A 7 9.30 -26.07 11.09
N SER A 8 8.41 -25.12 11.42
CA SER A 8 7.66 -24.36 10.42
C SER A 8 8.61 -23.43 9.64
N PRO A 9 8.39 -23.25 8.32
CA PRO A 9 9.18 -22.31 7.53
C PRO A 9 8.87 -20.89 8.00
N GLU A 10 9.90 -20.20 8.47
CA GLU A 10 9.89 -18.79 8.85
C GLU A 10 9.37 -17.95 7.67
N SER A 11 8.22 -17.29 7.83
CA SER A 11 7.63 -16.48 6.75
C SER A 11 8.49 -15.25 6.49
N ALA A 12 8.82 -15.00 5.22
CA ALA A 12 9.62 -13.85 4.82
C ALA A 12 8.95 -12.52 5.23
N PRO A 13 9.69 -11.55 5.79
CA PRO A 13 9.13 -10.27 6.23
C PRO A 13 8.46 -9.51 5.08
N THR A 14 7.35 -8.82 5.36
CA THR A 14 6.66 -7.99 4.36
C THR A 14 7.46 -6.73 4.02
N PHE A 15 7.20 -6.12 2.86
CA PHE A 15 7.97 -4.95 2.40
C PHE A 15 7.92 -3.76 3.37
N ALA A 16 6.81 -3.58 4.08
CA ALA A 16 6.67 -2.54 5.10
C ALA A 16 7.52 -2.85 6.35
N GLU A 17 7.51 -4.10 6.81
CA GLU A 17 8.34 -4.56 7.93
C GLU A 17 9.83 -4.48 7.59
N LEU A 18 10.22 -4.79 6.35
CA LEU A 18 11.59 -4.61 5.87
C LEU A 18 12.04 -3.15 5.92
N PHE A 19 11.12 -2.20 5.66
CA PHE A 19 11.43 -0.78 5.73
C PHE A 19 11.64 -0.31 7.18
N GLU A 20 10.76 -0.71 8.11
CA GLU A 20 10.94 -0.43 9.54
C GLU A 20 12.21 -1.08 10.11
N ILE A 21 12.50 -2.33 9.74
CA ILE A 21 13.74 -3.03 10.14
C ILE A 21 14.97 -2.30 9.62
N ASN A 22 14.94 -1.77 8.39
CA ASN A 22 16.08 -1.07 7.81
C ASN A 22 16.31 0.30 8.46
N ASP A 23 15.25 1.01 8.85
CA ASP A 23 15.35 2.26 9.60
C ASP A 23 15.94 2.02 11.00
N LEU A 24 15.42 1.04 11.73
CA LEU A 24 15.93 0.64 13.04
C LEU A 24 17.39 0.16 12.97
N LYS A 25 17.75 -0.57 11.91
CA LYS A 25 19.14 -0.97 11.64
C LYS A 25 20.05 0.24 11.46
N GLY A 26 19.58 1.30 10.80
CA GLY A 26 20.30 2.56 10.67
C GLY A 26 20.52 3.24 12.02
N GLN A 27 19.48 3.30 12.87
CA GLN A 27 19.56 3.88 14.21
C GLN A 27 20.53 3.10 15.12
N VAL A 28 20.54 1.77 15.06
CA VAL A 28 21.51 0.93 15.80
C VAL A 28 22.95 1.23 15.35
N GLN A 29 23.17 1.39 14.04
CA GLN A 29 24.50 1.66 13.49
C GLN A 29 25.01 3.07 13.85
N GLU A 30 24.12 4.05 13.94
CA GLU A 30 24.42 5.40 14.44
C GLU A 30 24.82 5.36 15.92
N ASN A 31 24.07 4.61 16.75
CA ASN A 31 24.38 4.44 18.16
C ASN A 31 25.74 3.74 18.38
N ASP A 32 26.07 2.71 17.60
CA ASP A 32 27.38 2.06 17.65
C ASP A 32 28.53 3.04 17.36
N THR A 33 28.31 3.94 16.39
CA THR A 33 29.28 4.98 16.04
C THR A 33 29.47 5.98 17.19
N VAL A 34 28.38 6.37 17.86
CA VAL A 34 28.42 7.24 19.04
C VAL A 34 29.16 6.57 20.19
N ILE A 35 28.90 5.29 20.46
CA ILE A 35 29.58 4.50 21.50
C ILE A 35 31.10 4.45 21.23
N LEU A 36 31.50 4.25 19.97
CA LEU A 36 32.91 4.18 19.59
C LEU A 36 33.63 5.52 19.83
N LYS A 37 33.01 6.64 19.44
CA LYS A 37 33.55 8.00 19.71
C LYS A 37 33.65 8.30 21.21
N LEU A 38 32.67 7.88 22.00
CA LEU A 38 32.72 8.04 23.46
C LEU A 38 33.85 7.21 24.07
N ARG A 39 34.11 6.01 23.55
CA ARG A 39 35.24 5.17 24.00
C ARG A 39 36.61 5.80 23.67
N GLU A 40 36.77 6.38 22.48
CA GLU A 40 38.02 7.05 22.09
C GLU A 40 38.30 8.29 22.95
N THR A 41 37.28 9.11 23.20
CA THR A 41 37.40 10.29 24.07
C THR A 41 37.74 9.89 25.51
N LEU A 42 37.18 8.79 26.02
CA LEU A 42 37.50 8.23 27.33
C LEU A 42 38.99 7.86 27.47
N ASN A 43 39.56 7.22 26.44
CA ASN A 43 40.96 6.80 26.44
C ASN A 43 41.93 8.00 26.39
N SER A 44 41.50 9.11 25.77
CA SER A 44 42.28 10.36 25.73
C SER A 44 42.29 11.13 27.05
N LEU A 45 41.31 10.87 27.94
CA LEU A 45 41.04 11.65 29.15
C LEU A 45 41.57 10.95 30.43
N SER A 46 42.74 10.31 30.41
CA SER A 46 43.20 9.37 31.47
C SER A 46 44.25 9.92 32.47
N GLY A 47 44.51 11.23 32.55
CA GLY A 47 45.59 11.87 33.34
C GLY A 47 45.26 12.95 34.40
N ASP A 48 44.03 13.46 34.56
CA ASP A 48 43.70 14.62 35.44
C ASP A 48 42.52 14.31 36.42
N VAL A 49 42.41 15.01 37.55
CA VAL A 49 41.38 14.75 38.56
C VAL A 49 39.97 15.17 38.10
N LYS A 50 39.89 16.19 37.23
CA LYS A 50 38.65 16.56 36.49
C LYS A 50 38.19 15.44 35.58
N GLU A 51 39.14 14.73 34.99
CA GLU A 51 38.96 13.61 34.08
C GLU A 51 38.25 12.42 34.73
N ARG A 52 38.57 12.13 35.99
CA ARG A 52 37.87 11.07 36.76
C ARG A 52 36.38 11.37 36.97
N LYS A 53 35.98 12.64 37.12
CA LYS A 53 34.56 13.04 37.26
C LYS A 53 33.83 12.90 35.92
N THR A 54 34.45 13.36 34.83
CA THR A 54 33.91 13.24 33.47
C THR A 54 33.78 11.77 33.05
N TYR A 55 34.78 10.94 33.35
CA TYR A 55 34.77 9.50 33.11
C TYR A 55 33.58 8.82 33.79
N LYS A 56 33.32 9.16 35.07
CA LYS A 56 32.19 8.60 35.82
C LYS A 56 30.85 8.97 35.18
N GLN A 57 30.67 10.22 34.78
CA GLN A 57 29.45 10.68 34.10
C GLN A 57 29.24 9.97 32.76
N LEU A 58 30.31 9.80 31.97
CA LEU A 58 30.25 9.08 30.70
C LEU A 58 29.92 7.59 30.90
N TYR A 59 30.52 6.95 31.90
CA TYR A 59 30.23 5.56 32.24
C TYR A 59 28.76 5.36 32.64
N ASP A 60 28.22 6.24 33.50
CA ASP A 60 26.82 6.17 33.92
C ASP A 60 25.86 6.40 32.73
N LEU A 61 26.22 7.31 31.81
CA LEU A 61 25.45 7.55 30.58
C LEU A 61 25.45 6.33 29.65
N ILE A 62 26.63 5.74 29.41
CA ILE A 62 26.77 4.53 28.59
C ILE A 62 25.97 3.38 29.21
N LYS A 63 26.09 3.18 30.53
CA LYS A 63 25.35 2.15 31.25
C LYS A 63 23.84 2.35 31.10
N SER A 64 23.34 3.57 31.27
CA SER A 64 21.92 3.89 31.09
C SER A 64 21.46 3.63 29.66
N SER A 65 22.25 4.07 28.66
CA SER A 65 21.95 3.87 27.25
C SER A 65 21.90 2.38 26.87
N CYS A 66 22.84 1.56 27.39
CA CYS A 66 22.83 0.12 27.17
C CYS A 66 21.61 -0.57 27.79
N VAL A 67 21.18 -0.14 28.99
CA VAL A 67 19.96 -0.68 29.62
C VAL A 67 18.74 -0.35 28.79
N GLN A 68 18.60 0.92 28.37
CA GLN A 68 17.47 1.37 27.55
C GLN A 68 17.43 0.67 26.19
N SER A 69 18.57 0.56 25.50
CA SER A 69 18.64 -0.11 24.20
C SER A 69 18.29 -1.59 24.29
N LYS A 70 18.69 -2.25 25.39
CA LYS A 70 18.32 -3.64 25.64
C LYS A 70 16.81 -3.81 25.82
N GLU A 71 16.21 -2.96 26.65
CA GLU A 71 14.76 -2.97 26.89
C GLU A 71 13.96 -2.74 25.60
N GLN A 72 14.38 -1.77 24.78
CA GLN A 72 13.78 -1.53 23.46
C GLN A 72 13.90 -2.73 22.52
N CYS A 73 15.03 -3.45 22.56
CA CYS A 73 15.23 -4.64 21.76
C CYS A 73 14.33 -5.79 22.23
N ASP A 74 14.23 -6.01 23.55
CA ASP A 74 13.36 -7.02 24.15
C ASP A 74 11.87 -6.76 23.81
N ASP A 75 11.43 -5.50 23.88
CA ASP A 75 10.08 -5.07 23.48
C ASP A 75 9.80 -5.34 21.99
N LEU A 76 10.77 -5.01 21.13
CA LEU A 76 10.65 -5.24 19.69
C LEU A 76 10.57 -6.74 19.38
N ILE A 77 11.41 -7.56 20.02
CA ILE A 77 11.40 -9.01 19.88
C ILE A 77 10.02 -9.57 20.25
N ASN A 78 9.46 -9.13 21.38
CA ASN A 78 8.13 -9.58 21.81
C ASN A 78 7.04 -9.19 20.80
N LYS A 79 7.10 -7.97 20.26
CA LYS A 79 6.16 -7.50 19.22
C LYS A 79 6.27 -8.32 17.93
N VAL A 80 7.49 -8.59 17.47
CA VAL A 80 7.75 -9.42 16.27
C VAL A 80 7.22 -10.84 16.48
N ASN A 81 7.46 -11.43 17.65
CA ASN A 81 6.96 -12.77 17.98
C ASN A 81 5.43 -12.84 17.97
N LEU A 82 4.76 -11.84 18.54
CA LEU A 82 3.30 -11.77 18.53
C LEU A 82 2.74 -11.68 17.10
N ASN A 83 3.32 -10.79 16.28
CA ASN A 83 2.93 -10.66 14.87
C ASN A 83 3.17 -11.96 14.09
N SER A 84 4.26 -12.68 14.37
CA SER A 84 4.56 -13.96 13.74
C SER A 84 3.49 -15.01 14.03
N VAL A 85 2.90 -15.01 15.24
CA VAL A 85 1.80 -15.91 15.59
C VAL A 85 0.54 -15.54 14.80
N GLU A 86 0.17 -14.26 14.76
CA GLU A 86 -1.00 -13.78 14.02
C GLU A 86 -0.90 -14.07 12.51
N VAL A 87 0.29 -13.89 11.92
CA VAL A 87 0.55 -14.23 10.51
C VAL A 87 0.39 -15.74 10.26
N SER A 88 0.84 -16.57 11.20
CA SER A 88 0.70 -18.02 11.09
C SER A 88 -0.77 -18.46 11.10
N ASP A 89 -1.58 -17.88 11.98
CA ASP A 89 -3.03 -18.15 12.06
C ASP A 89 -3.77 -17.69 10.80
N LEU A 90 -3.45 -16.49 10.29
CA LEU A 90 -4.01 -16.00 9.03
C LEU A 90 -3.63 -16.88 7.84
N ASN A 91 -2.38 -17.34 7.78
CA ASN A 91 -1.91 -18.26 6.74
C ASN A 91 -2.65 -19.61 6.80
N ALA A 92 -2.90 -20.16 7.98
CA ALA A 92 -3.71 -21.37 8.14
C ALA A 92 -5.14 -21.17 7.60
N SER A 93 -5.78 -20.03 7.91
CA SER A 93 -7.11 -19.69 7.37
C SER A 93 -7.11 -19.53 5.85
N LEU A 94 -6.04 -18.95 5.29
CA LEU A 94 -5.90 -18.82 3.84
C LEU A 94 -5.78 -20.19 3.17
N GLN A 95 -4.99 -21.11 3.73
CA GLN A 95 -4.84 -22.48 3.21
C GLN A 95 -6.19 -23.22 3.20
N GLU A 96 -7.02 -23.08 4.24
CA GLU A 96 -8.37 -23.65 4.27
C GLU A 96 -9.23 -23.13 3.10
N LYS A 97 -9.18 -21.81 2.84
CA LYS A 97 -9.93 -21.21 1.71
C LYS A 97 -9.43 -21.70 0.36
N VAL A 98 -8.12 -21.88 0.19
CA VAL A 98 -7.54 -22.44 -1.04
C VAL A 98 -8.05 -23.86 -1.30
N LEU A 99 -8.17 -24.70 -0.27
CA LEU A 99 -8.74 -26.03 -0.39
C LEU A 99 -10.22 -25.99 -0.81
N VAL A 100 -11.02 -25.11 -0.21
CA VAL A 100 -12.44 -24.94 -0.58
C VAL A 100 -12.59 -24.48 -2.03
N ILE A 101 -11.80 -23.48 -2.45
CA ILE A 101 -11.81 -22.99 -3.85
C ILE A 101 -11.43 -24.12 -4.82
N THR A 102 -10.43 -24.93 -4.47
CA THR A 102 -9.99 -26.06 -5.28
C THR A 102 -11.11 -27.10 -5.43
N ALA A 103 -11.78 -27.46 -4.33
CA ALA A 103 -12.91 -28.39 -4.36
C ALA A 103 -14.09 -27.85 -5.19
N LEU A 104 -14.45 -26.57 -5.05
CA LEU A 104 -15.50 -25.93 -5.85
C LEU A 104 -15.14 -25.88 -7.34
N LYS A 105 -13.87 -25.60 -7.66
CA LYS A 105 -13.37 -25.61 -9.05
C LYS A 105 -13.49 -27.00 -9.67
N ASP A 106 -13.15 -28.05 -8.94
CA ASP A 106 -13.28 -29.44 -9.40
C ASP A 106 -14.75 -29.83 -9.63
N GLN A 107 -15.64 -29.44 -8.71
CA GLN A 107 -17.09 -29.63 -8.91
C GLN A 107 -17.58 -28.91 -10.16
N LEU A 108 -17.18 -27.65 -10.36
CA LEU A 108 -17.57 -26.87 -11.55
C LEU A 108 -17.08 -27.52 -12.84
N ASN A 109 -15.84 -28.00 -12.88
CA ASN A 109 -15.28 -28.71 -14.03
C ASN A 109 -16.06 -30.00 -14.33
N LYS A 110 -16.49 -30.73 -13.29
CA LYS A 110 -17.32 -31.94 -13.42
C LYS A 110 -18.72 -31.63 -14.00
N PHE A 111 -19.33 -30.50 -13.62
CA PHE A 111 -20.62 -30.07 -14.20
C PHE A 111 -20.48 -29.63 -15.67
N LYS A 112 -19.41 -28.92 -16.03
CA LYS A 112 -19.13 -28.55 -17.43
C LYS A 112 -18.96 -29.76 -18.34
N GLY A 113 -18.28 -30.81 -17.88
CA GLY A 113 -18.14 -32.06 -18.64
C GLY A 113 -19.44 -32.85 -18.84
N LYS A 114 -20.46 -32.64 -17.97
CA LYS A 114 -21.78 -33.29 -18.08
C LYS A 114 -22.75 -32.59 -19.03
N ALA A 115 -22.63 -31.27 -19.23
CA ALA A 115 -23.57 -30.49 -20.05
C ALA A 115 -23.40 -30.69 -21.58
N VAL A 116 -22.39 -31.46 -22.02
CA VAL A 116 -22.11 -31.75 -23.44
C VAL A 116 -22.81 -33.02 -23.94
N LEU A 117 -23.52 -33.77 -23.07
CA LEU A 117 -24.28 -34.98 -23.43
C LEU A 117 -25.79 -34.84 -23.15
N THR A 118 -26.40 -33.74 -23.59
CA THR A 118 -27.84 -33.73 -23.83
C THR A 118 -28.12 -33.07 -25.16
N GLU A 119 -28.24 -33.95 -26.14
CA GLU A 119 -28.80 -33.84 -27.47
C GLU A 119 -29.76 -32.66 -27.67
N ALA A 120 -29.53 -31.94 -28.78
CA ALA A 120 -30.28 -30.79 -29.21
C ALA A 120 -31.75 -31.15 -29.50
N ALA A 121 -32.61 -31.00 -28.51
CA ALA A 121 -34.05 -30.90 -28.69
C ALA A 121 -34.46 -29.43 -28.52
N SER A 122 -34.69 -28.78 -29.66
CA SER A 122 -35.36 -27.49 -29.89
C SER A 122 -35.49 -26.54 -28.68
N LEU A 123 -34.66 -25.51 -28.66
CA LEU A 123 -34.92 -24.31 -27.86
C LEU A 123 -36.07 -23.54 -28.51
N ASN A 124 -37.28 -23.67 -27.95
CA ASN A 124 -38.30 -22.64 -28.11
C ASN A 124 -37.84 -21.36 -27.38
N PRO A 125 -38.16 -20.15 -27.87
CA PRO A 125 -37.86 -18.92 -27.16
C PRO A 125 -38.67 -18.92 -25.85
N ILE A 126 -37.98 -19.01 -24.72
CA ILE A 126 -38.62 -18.94 -23.42
C ILE A 126 -39.21 -17.53 -23.27
N GLU A 127 -40.52 -17.50 -23.05
CA GLU A 127 -41.32 -16.35 -22.61
C GLU A 127 -40.54 -15.44 -21.66
N THR A 128 -40.38 -14.19 -22.08
CA THR A 128 -39.70 -13.13 -21.34
C THR A 128 -40.45 -12.70 -20.06
N GLU A 129 -41.64 -13.27 -19.80
CA GLU A 129 -42.51 -12.92 -18.68
C GLU A 129 -42.11 -13.53 -17.33
N LEU A 130 -41.23 -14.55 -17.30
CA LEU A 130 -40.76 -15.16 -16.03
C LEU A 130 -39.57 -14.44 -15.37
N LEU A 131 -39.03 -13.38 -15.99
CA LEU A 131 -37.89 -12.59 -15.48
C LEU A 131 -38.29 -11.28 -14.80
N GLN A 132 -39.57 -11.11 -14.42
CA GLN A 132 -39.92 -10.14 -13.39
C GLN A 132 -39.55 -10.70 -12.01
N VAL A 133 -38.27 -10.63 -11.68
CA VAL A 133 -37.83 -10.76 -10.29
C VAL A 133 -38.38 -9.55 -9.56
N ASP A 134 -39.33 -9.76 -8.64
CA ASP A 134 -39.71 -8.74 -7.66
C ASP A 134 -38.48 -8.43 -6.80
N VAL A 135 -37.75 -7.38 -7.19
CA VAL A 135 -36.51 -6.99 -6.50
C VAL A 135 -36.92 -6.35 -5.18
N ALA A 136 -36.92 -7.19 -4.13
CA ALA A 136 -37.00 -6.75 -2.76
C ALA A 136 -36.04 -5.55 -2.52
N PRO A 137 -36.45 -4.49 -1.78
CA PRO A 137 -35.64 -3.30 -1.64
C PRO A 137 -34.25 -3.64 -1.11
N LEU A 138 -33.22 -3.34 -1.91
CA LEU A 138 -31.81 -3.50 -1.53
C LEU A 138 -31.55 -2.97 -0.12
N VAL A 139 -30.96 -3.83 0.71
CA VAL A 139 -30.63 -3.59 2.13
C VAL A 139 -30.09 -2.17 2.35
N PRO A 140 -30.53 -1.41 3.36
CA PRO A 140 -30.07 -0.03 3.61
C PRO A 140 -28.56 0.16 3.69
N LYS A 141 -27.80 -0.88 4.09
CA LYS A 141 -26.33 -0.88 4.09
C LYS A 141 -25.74 -0.76 2.67
N LEU A 142 -26.35 -1.39 1.67
CA LEU A 142 -25.93 -1.30 0.27
C LEU A 142 -26.22 0.08 -0.33
N ARG A 143 -27.27 0.77 0.13
CA ARG A 143 -27.56 2.15 -0.27
C ARG A 143 -26.49 3.14 0.17
N LYS A 144 -25.94 2.97 1.39
CA LYS A 144 -24.82 3.81 1.87
C LYS A 144 -23.53 3.56 1.06
N ASN A 145 -23.29 2.33 0.63
CA ASN A 145 -22.16 1.99 -0.24
C ASN A 145 -22.31 2.58 -1.66
N ARG A 146 -23.54 2.75 -2.16
CA ARG A 146 -23.79 3.37 -3.47
C ARG A 146 -23.27 4.81 -3.53
N THR A 147 -23.51 5.60 -2.49
CA THR A 147 -23.04 7.00 -2.43
C THR A 147 -21.52 7.05 -2.39
N ALA A 148 -20.88 6.25 -1.51
CA ALA A 148 -19.43 6.18 -1.42
C ALA A 148 -18.77 5.75 -2.74
N HIS A 149 -19.35 4.76 -3.43
CA HIS A 149 -18.86 4.31 -4.73
C HIS A 149 -18.99 5.40 -5.80
N THR A 150 -20.09 6.15 -5.79
CA THR A 150 -20.31 7.28 -6.70
C THR A 150 -19.30 8.40 -6.44
N ASP A 151 -19.03 8.73 -5.18
CA ASP A 151 -18.05 9.75 -4.78
C ASP A 151 -16.63 9.37 -5.18
N TYR A 152 -16.25 8.10 -5.02
CA TYR A 152 -14.95 7.59 -5.45
C TYR A 152 -14.76 7.69 -6.97
N ILE A 153 -15.79 7.34 -7.74
CA ILE A 153 -15.75 7.43 -9.20
C ILE A 153 -15.65 8.90 -9.66
N ARG A 154 -16.39 9.81 -9.00
CA ARG A 154 -16.30 11.25 -9.26
C ARG A 154 -14.89 11.79 -9.04
N HIS A 155 -14.29 11.47 -7.89
CA HIS A 155 -12.93 11.86 -7.57
C HIS A 155 -11.93 11.34 -8.60
N THR A 156 -12.06 10.07 -8.99
CA THR A 156 -11.20 9.45 -10.01
C THR A 156 -11.31 10.18 -11.36
N GLN A 157 -12.51 10.65 -11.75
CA GLN A 157 -12.71 11.44 -12.97
C GLN A 157 -12.03 12.81 -12.88
N GLU A 158 -12.12 13.50 -11.74
CA GLU A 158 -11.48 14.80 -11.50
C GLU A 158 -9.94 14.69 -11.53
N GLU A 159 -9.37 13.65 -10.91
CA GLU A 159 -7.93 13.38 -10.93
C GLU A 159 -7.45 13.01 -12.33
N ALA A 160 -8.21 12.19 -13.06
CA ALA A 160 -7.89 11.82 -14.44
C ALA A 160 -7.86 13.04 -15.38
N ALA A 161 -8.79 13.99 -15.19
CA ALA A 161 -8.82 15.24 -15.93
C ALA A 161 -7.60 16.11 -15.62
N THR A 162 -7.23 16.22 -14.34
CA THR A 162 -6.05 16.97 -13.88
C THR A 162 -4.76 16.37 -14.44
N LEU A 163 -4.61 15.04 -14.37
CA LEU A 163 -3.46 14.34 -14.93
C LEU A 163 -3.34 14.55 -16.44
N ARG A 164 -4.46 14.57 -17.17
CA ARG A 164 -4.45 14.87 -18.62
C ARG A 164 -3.93 16.28 -18.90
N GLU A 165 -4.38 17.29 -18.14
CA GLU A 165 -3.94 18.68 -18.30
C GLU A 165 -2.42 18.83 -18.01
N ILE A 166 -1.93 18.15 -16.98
CA ILE A 166 -0.49 18.13 -16.65
C ILE A 166 0.30 17.46 -17.78
N VAL A 167 -0.17 16.30 -18.26
CA VAL A 167 0.50 15.58 -19.35
C VAL A 167 0.50 16.41 -20.64
N GLU A 168 -0.59 17.10 -20.97
CA GLU A 168 -0.67 17.97 -22.15
C GLU A 168 0.23 19.19 -22.02
N SER A 169 0.26 19.86 -20.86
CA SER A 169 1.12 21.03 -20.62
C SER A 169 2.62 20.67 -20.61
N GLU A 170 3.00 19.57 -19.96
CA GLU A 170 4.38 19.09 -19.97
C GLU A 170 4.82 18.61 -21.36
N ARG A 171 3.90 18.06 -22.18
CA ARG A 171 4.19 17.69 -23.58
C ARG A 171 4.53 18.89 -24.45
N LEU A 172 3.92 20.03 -24.18
CA LEU A 172 4.20 21.28 -24.90
C LEU A 172 5.56 21.87 -24.50
N LEU A 173 5.99 21.67 -23.25
CA LEU A 173 7.27 22.15 -22.73
C LEU A 173 8.44 21.22 -23.07
N SER A 174 8.22 19.90 -23.02
CA SER A 174 9.27 18.88 -23.09
C SER A 174 8.86 17.68 -23.98
N PRO A 175 8.80 17.84 -25.32
CA PRO A 175 8.21 16.84 -26.23
C PRO A 175 8.87 15.46 -26.26
N LEU A 176 10.14 15.38 -25.85
CA LEU A 176 10.97 14.15 -25.89
C LEU A 176 11.16 13.49 -24.51
N ASN A 177 10.41 13.91 -23.49
CA ASN A 177 10.56 13.35 -22.14
C ASN A 177 10.04 11.90 -22.08
N THR A 178 10.94 10.94 -21.86
CA THR A 178 10.61 9.51 -21.73
C THR A 178 9.64 9.22 -20.57
N SER A 179 9.68 10.02 -19.49
CA SER A 179 8.74 9.87 -18.37
C SER A 179 7.30 10.21 -18.76
N LEU A 180 7.12 11.04 -19.79
CA LEU A 180 5.80 11.44 -20.28
C LEU A 180 5.12 10.31 -21.06
N ASP A 181 5.88 9.45 -21.74
CA ASP A 181 5.34 8.28 -22.44
C ASP A 181 4.64 7.32 -21.48
N TYR A 182 5.20 7.15 -20.28
CA TYR A 182 4.60 6.34 -19.23
C TYR A 182 3.35 6.99 -18.63
N ALA A 183 3.39 8.30 -18.36
CA ALA A 183 2.22 9.06 -17.90
C ALA A 183 1.07 8.98 -18.92
N CYS A 184 1.36 9.16 -20.22
CA CYS A 184 0.37 9.01 -21.30
C CYS A 184 -0.27 7.61 -21.32
N LYS A 185 0.51 6.55 -21.13
CA LYS A 185 -0.01 5.17 -21.04
C LYS A 185 -0.99 5.02 -19.89
N TYR A 186 -0.68 5.56 -18.72
CA TYR A 186 -1.59 5.52 -17.58
C TYR A 186 -2.85 6.34 -17.77
N THR A 187 -2.75 7.57 -18.28
CA THR A 187 -3.91 8.41 -18.57
C THR A 187 -4.87 7.70 -19.53
N ARG A 188 -4.33 7.01 -20.55
CA ARG A 188 -5.14 6.19 -21.47
C ARG A 188 -5.85 5.05 -20.76
N ARG A 189 -5.16 4.29 -19.90
CA ARG A 189 -5.77 3.19 -19.13
C ARG A 189 -6.87 3.67 -18.19
N ILE A 190 -6.69 4.82 -17.55
CA ILE A 190 -7.70 5.41 -16.67
C ILE A 190 -8.95 5.78 -17.49
N GLN A 191 -8.79 6.35 -18.69
CA GLN A 191 -9.91 6.67 -19.59
C GLN A 191 -10.64 5.41 -20.09
N GLU A 192 -9.91 4.35 -20.45
CA GLU A 192 -10.48 3.05 -20.83
C GLU A 192 -11.34 2.46 -19.69
N LEU A 193 -10.81 2.49 -18.46
CA LEU A 193 -11.53 1.99 -17.28
C LEU A 193 -12.80 2.82 -17.00
N LEU A 194 -12.70 4.15 -17.07
CA LEU A 194 -13.85 5.04 -16.87
C LEU A 194 -14.93 4.82 -17.94
N MET A 195 -14.54 4.55 -19.18
CA MET A 195 -15.47 4.22 -20.26
C MET A 195 -16.22 2.91 -20.00
N ILE A 196 -15.51 1.86 -19.56
CA ILE A 196 -16.13 0.57 -19.21
C ILE A 196 -17.12 0.77 -18.05
N LEU A 197 -16.72 1.49 -17.00
CA LEU A 197 -17.58 1.78 -15.85
C LEU A 197 -18.86 2.51 -16.26
N GLN A 198 -18.79 3.48 -17.18
CA GLN A 198 -19.95 4.20 -17.70
C GLN A 198 -20.91 3.30 -18.49
N GLN A 199 -20.39 2.36 -19.29
CA GLN A 199 -21.21 1.40 -20.05
C GLN A 199 -21.90 0.39 -19.14
N THR A 200 -21.21 -0.07 -18.09
CA THR A 200 -21.77 -1.06 -17.15
C THR A 200 -22.66 -0.45 -16.08
N CYS A 201 -22.60 0.87 -15.86
CA CYS A 201 -23.37 1.57 -14.83
C CYS A 201 -24.00 2.87 -15.38
N PRO A 202 -25.14 2.78 -16.10
CA PRO A 202 -25.83 3.93 -16.70
C PRO A 202 -26.38 4.97 -15.71
N SER A 203 -26.29 4.73 -14.40
CA SER A 203 -26.73 5.68 -13.37
C SER A 203 -25.67 6.72 -12.99
N ILE A 204 -24.48 6.65 -13.59
CA ILE A 204 -23.31 7.50 -13.30
C ILE A 204 -23.15 8.63 -14.36
N THR A 205 -23.83 8.51 -15.51
CA THR A 205 -23.69 9.39 -16.70
C THR A 205 -24.07 10.86 -16.47
N ASN A 206 -24.75 11.20 -15.37
CA ASN A 206 -25.12 12.59 -15.05
C ASN A 206 -24.02 13.40 -14.34
N LEU A 207 -22.85 12.82 -14.04
CA LEU A 207 -21.75 13.56 -13.38
C LEU A 207 -20.84 14.33 -14.34
N GLY A 208 -20.72 13.89 -15.61
CA GLY A 208 -19.76 14.45 -16.57
C GLY A 208 -20.15 15.79 -17.19
N THR A 209 -21.40 16.22 -17.10
CA THR A 209 -21.93 17.40 -17.80
C THR A 209 -21.84 18.70 -17.00
N LYS A 210 -21.41 18.66 -15.73
CA LYS A 210 -21.31 19.85 -14.85
C LYS A 210 -19.90 20.09 -14.31
N LEU A 211 -18.87 19.89 -15.13
CA LEU A 211 -17.54 20.44 -14.84
C LEU A 211 -17.56 21.95 -15.10
N VAL A 212 -17.91 22.71 -14.07
CA VAL A 212 -17.60 24.14 -14.01
C VAL A 212 -16.08 24.26 -14.07
N ALA A 213 -15.56 25.13 -14.93
CA ALA A 213 -14.13 25.41 -15.03
C ALA A 213 -13.59 25.84 -13.65
N VAL A 214 -12.90 24.93 -12.96
CA VAL A 214 -12.19 25.25 -11.74
C VAL A 214 -10.87 25.87 -12.17
N THR A 215 -10.76 27.19 -12.02
CA THR A 215 -9.51 27.91 -12.27
C THR A 215 -8.42 27.35 -11.34
N PRO A 216 -7.29 26.84 -11.84
CA PRO A 216 -6.20 26.37 -11.00
C PRO A 216 -5.66 27.52 -10.16
N LYS A 217 -5.77 27.42 -8.83
CA LYS A 217 -5.31 28.46 -7.91
C LYS A 217 -3.79 28.36 -7.77
N ASN A 218 -3.09 29.01 -8.68
CA ASN A 218 -1.63 29.05 -8.72
C ASN A 218 -1.07 29.83 -7.52
N LYS A 219 -0.57 29.14 -6.48
CA LYS A 219 0.21 29.73 -5.37
C LYS A 219 1.70 29.53 -5.61
N ILE A 220 2.26 30.15 -6.64
CA ILE A 220 3.71 30.32 -6.74
C ILE A 220 4.14 31.35 -5.68
N LYS A 221 4.85 30.90 -4.64
CA LYS A 221 5.69 31.78 -3.83
C LYS A 221 6.81 32.29 -4.74
N GLN A 222 6.77 33.57 -5.09
CA GLN A 222 7.83 34.22 -5.88
C GLN A 222 9.14 34.19 -5.08
N ILE A 223 10.12 33.40 -5.54
CA ILE A 223 11.51 33.49 -5.10
C ILE A 223 12.17 34.58 -5.95
N ARG A 224 12.50 35.71 -5.32
CA ARG A 224 13.20 36.83 -5.94
C ARG A 224 14.70 36.51 -5.94
N LEU A 225 15.26 36.16 -7.09
CA LEU A 225 16.71 36.06 -7.27
C LEU A 225 17.26 37.46 -7.58
N THR A 226 17.95 38.06 -6.61
CA THR A 226 18.78 39.26 -6.83
C THR A 226 20.12 38.84 -7.41
N ALA A 227 20.40 39.27 -8.64
CA ALA A 227 21.71 39.20 -9.26
C ALA A 227 22.66 40.22 -8.60
N GLN A 228 23.75 39.76 -8.02
CA GLN A 228 24.93 40.58 -7.78
C GLN A 228 25.68 40.70 -9.10
N ASN A 229 25.79 41.92 -9.63
CA ASN A 229 26.73 42.22 -10.70
C ASN A 229 27.89 43.05 -10.14
N THR A 230 29.07 42.48 -10.34
CA THR A 230 30.41 43.03 -10.15
C THR A 230 30.62 44.27 -11.01
N LYS A 231 31.16 45.33 -10.40
CA LYS A 231 32.14 46.22 -11.03
C LYS A 231 32.97 46.90 -9.96
#